data_AF-A0A3R8K8V2-F1
#
_entry.id   AF-A0A3R8K8V2-F1
#
_cell.length_a   1.000
_cell.length_b   1.000
_cell.length_c   1.000
_cell.angle_alpha   90.00
_cell.angle_beta   90.00
_cell.angle_gamma   90.00
#
_symmetry.space_group_name_H-M   'P 1'
#
loop_
_entity.id
_entity.type
_entity.pdbx_description
1 polymer ?
#
loop_
_entity_poly.entity_id
_entity_poly.type
_entity_poly.pdbx_seq_one_letter_code
_entity_poly.pdbx_strand_id
1 'polypeptide(L)'
;MTPEAQREAIAEACGFVAQYVLLKGGYYYRPGAHGYTSKIEEAGRFSKEYAESDVRATNGEVTMRPEPLPDYLNDLNAMHAAEETLSDARAQIYIEQLADVTKAKFDTFNGPPNVIHWCLYHATAGQRAEAFLRTVGRWEEGK
;
A
#
# COMPACT_ATOMS: atom_id res chain seq x y z
N MET A 1 0.40 -4.21 16.54
CA MET A 1 1.37 -4.03 15.43
C MET A 1 1.64 -2.54 15.17
N THR A 2 2.89 -2.12 14.87
CA THR A 2 3.21 -0.71 14.53
C THR A 2 2.73 -0.33 13.12
N PRO A 3 2.54 0.97 12.81
CA PRO A 3 2.17 1.42 11.45
C PRO A 3 3.13 0.98 10.35
N GLU A 4 4.44 1.00 10.63
CA GLU A 4 5.49 0.59 9.69
C GLU A 4 5.40 -0.91 9.41
N ALA A 5 5.25 -1.73 10.45
CA ALA A 5 5.07 -3.18 10.32
C ALA A 5 3.79 -3.53 9.55
N GLN A 6 2.71 -2.74 9.71
CA GLN A 6 1.49 -2.89 8.90
C GLN A 6 1.77 -2.64 7.41
N ARG A 7 2.46 -1.56 7.06
CA ARG A 7 2.78 -1.24 5.67
C ARG A 7 3.67 -2.31 5.02
N GLU A 8 4.69 -2.77 5.74
CA GLU A 8 5.57 -3.84 5.28
C GLU A 8 4.81 -5.15 5.07
N ALA A 9 3.96 -5.55 6.01
CA ALA A 9 3.17 -6.77 5.91
C ALA A 9 2.15 -6.74 4.75
N ILE A 10 1.52 -5.59 4.49
CA ILE A 10 0.61 -5.41 3.34
C ILE A 10 1.42 -5.48 2.04
N ALA A 11 2.52 -4.73 1.95
CA ALA A 11 3.37 -4.72 0.76
C ALA A 11 3.85 -6.13 0.40
N GLU A 12 4.32 -6.91 1.39
CA GLU A 12 4.75 -8.29 1.18
C GLU A 12 3.58 -9.19 0.72
N ALA A 13 2.40 -9.04 1.33
CA ALA A 13 1.22 -9.82 0.95
C ALA A 13 0.74 -9.51 -0.47
N CYS A 14 0.89 -8.26 -0.93
CA CYS A 14 0.59 -7.83 -2.29
C CYS A 14 1.68 -8.23 -3.32
N GLY A 15 2.80 -8.81 -2.87
CA GLY A 15 3.94 -9.10 -3.75
C GLY A 15 4.65 -7.86 -4.25
N PHE A 16 4.63 -6.76 -3.48
CA PHE A 16 5.32 -5.52 -3.83
C PHE A 16 6.82 -5.78 -3.99
N VAL A 17 7.34 -5.53 -5.19
CA VAL A 17 8.76 -5.65 -5.48
C VAL A 17 9.42 -4.31 -5.18
N ALA A 18 10.43 -4.31 -4.31
CA ALA A 18 11.16 -3.10 -3.96
C ALA A 18 11.79 -2.44 -5.20
N GLN A 19 11.33 -1.23 -5.52
CA GLN A 19 11.86 -0.42 -6.59
C GLN A 19 12.73 0.71 -6.04
N TYR A 20 13.56 1.28 -6.91
CA TYR A 20 14.47 2.36 -6.56
C TYR A 20 14.23 3.58 -7.46
N VAL A 21 14.38 4.76 -6.85
CA VAL A 21 14.40 6.05 -7.53
C VAL A 21 15.84 6.55 -7.60
N LEU A 22 16.18 7.19 -8.72
CA LEU A 22 17.50 7.81 -8.93
C LEU A 22 17.44 9.30 -8.65
N LEU A 23 18.48 9.85 -8.03
CA LEU A 23 18.58 11.26 -7.63
C LEU A 23 19.91 11.88 -8.04
N LYS A 24 19.87 13.13 -8.51
CA LYS A 24 21.04 13.97 -8.75
C LYS A 24 20.82 15.35 -8.12
N GLY A 25 21.69 15.73 -7.19
CA GLY A 25 21.59 17.03 -6.50
C GLY A 25 20.25 17.25 -5.78
N GLY A 26 19.60 16.19 -5.30
CA GLY A 26 18.29 16.25 -4.63
C GLY A 26 17.07 16.20 -5.55
N TYR A 27 17.25 16.15 -6.87
CA TYR A 27 16.16 16.01 -7.84
C TYR A 27 16.05 14.59 -8.34
N TYR A 28 14.82 14.12 -8.57
CA TYR A 28 14.53 12.78 -9.04
C TYR A 28 14.63 12.65 -10.56
N TYR A 29 15.19 11.55 -11.05
CA TYR A 29 15.32 11.28 -12.48
C TYR A 29 13.99 10.90 -13.13
N ARG A 30 13.67 11.49 -14.29
CA ARG A 30 12.53 11.14 -15.12
C ARG A 30 12.95 10.30 -16.33
N PRO A 31 12.36 9.12 -16.56
CA PRO A 31 12.67 8.26 -17.70
C PRO A 31 12.46 8.94 -19.05
N GLY A 32 13.13 8.44 -20.09
CA GLY A 32 12.91 8.91 -21.46
C GLY A 32 13.50 10.29 -21.76
N ALA A 33 14.64 10.64 -21.13
CA ALA A 33 15.35 11.91 -21.32
C ALA A 33 14.55 13.18 -20.92
N HIS A 34 13.60 13.04 -19.99
CA HIS A 34 12.84 14.19 -19.45
C HIS A 34 13.58 14.93 -18.32
N GLY A 35 14.85 14.62 -18.08
CA GLY A 35 15.69 15.30 -17.08
C GLY A 35 15.31 14.93 -15.64
N TYR A 36 15.42 15.91 -14.73
CA TYR A 36 15.15 15.72 -13.30
C TYR A 36 13.97 16.59 -12.83
N THR A 37 13.31 16.18 -11.74
CA THR A 37 12.12 16.83 -11.17
C THR A 37 12.20 16.85 -9.64
N SER A 38 11.48 17.78 -9.00
CA SER A 38 11.36 17.82 -7.54
C SER A 38 10.26 16.91 -7.00
N LYS A 39 9.46 16.30 -7.89
CA LYS A 39 8.29 15.48 -7.55
C LYS A 39 8.60 14.00 -7.68
N ILE A 40 8.43 13.24 -6.60
CA ILE A 40 8.73 11.80 -6.61
C ILE A 40 7.74 11.00 -7.47
N GLU A 41 6.51 11.49 -7.63
CA GLU A 41 5.47 10.87 -8.46
C GLU A 41 5.81 10.88 -9.95
N GLU A 42 6.65 11.82 -10.40
CA GLU A 42 7.12 11.90 -11.80
C GLU A 42 8.41 11.08 -12.03
N ALA A 43 9.00 10.53 -10.96
CA ALA A 43 10.29 9.86 -11.03
C ALA A 43 10.19 8.42 -11.56
N GLY A 44 11.24 7.98 -12.24
CA GLY A 44 11.35 6.60 -12.72
C GLY A 44 11.52 5.61 -11.58
N ARG A 45 10.96 4.40 -11.77
CA ARG A 45 11.13 3.27 -10.86
C ARG A 45 11.97 2.19 -11.53
N PHE A 46 13.02 1.77 -10.83
CA PHE A 46 14.04 0.89 -11.38
C PHE A 46 14.29 -0.31 -10.46
N SER A 47 14.77 -1.41 -11.03
CA SER A 47 15.30 -2.50 -10.22
C SER A 47 16.55 -2.05 -9.48
N LYS A 48 16.89 -2.76 -8.40
CA LYS A 48 18.09 -2.48 -7.62
C LYS A 48 19.35 -2.57 -8.49
N GLU A 49 19.43 -3.59 -9.33
CA GLU A 49 20.59 -3.88 -10.19
C GLU A 49 20.81 -2.77 -11.21
N TYR A 50 19.72 -2.28 -11.83
CA TYR A 50 19.77 -1.15 -12.74
C TYR A 50 20.24 0.12 -12.02
N ALA A 51 19.64 0.42 -10.87
CA ALA A 51 19.96 1.62 -10.11
C ALA A 51 21.43 1.61 -9.64
N GLU A 52 21.94 0.48 -9.15
CA GLU A 52 23.35 0.33 -8.78
C GLU A 52 24.30 0.47 -9.98
N SER A 53 23.91 -0.03 -11.14
CA SER A 53 24.68 0.14 -12.38
C SER A 53 24.83 1.62 -12.73
N ASP A 54 23.74 2.39 -12.63
CA ASP A 54 23.73 3.82 -12.95
C ASP A 54 24.55 4.66 -11.95
N VAL A 55 24.44 4.34 -10.66
CA VAL A 55 25.26 4.95 -9.60
C VAL A 55 26.76 4.70 -9.86
N ARG A 56 27.13 3.47 -10.26
CA ARG A 56 28.51 3.13 -10.62
C ARG A 56 28.99 3.88 -11.86
N ALA A 57 28.17 3.93 -12.92
CA ALA A 57 28.51 4.58 -14.18
C ALA A 57 28.74 6.10 -14.05
N THR A 58 28.03 6.74 -13.13
CA THR A 58 28.13 8.19 -12.86
C THR A 58 29.16 8.54 -11.77
N ASN A 59 29.94 7.55 -11.31
CA ASN A 59 30.92 7.71 -10.23
C ASN A 59 30.32 8.37 -8.96
N GLY A 60 29.07 8.02 -8.63
CA GLY A 60 28.36 8.54 -7.46
C GLY A 60 27.74 9.93 -7.63
N GLU A 61 27.79 10.55 -8.82
CA GLU A 61 27.07 11.79 -9.09
C GLU A 61 25.55 11.59 -9.02
N VAL A 62 25.07 10.43 -9.46
CA VAL A 62 23.71 9.95 -9.22
C VAL A 62 23.72 9.02 -8.00
N THR A 63 22.71 9.17 -7.16
CA THR A 63 22.45 8.29 -6.01
C THR A 63 21.13 7.56 -6.19
N MET A 64 20.94 6.44 -5.51
CA MET A 64 19.70 5.68 -5.50
C MET A 64 19.07 5.67 -4.11
N ARG A 65 17.74 5.63 -4.05
CA ARG A 65 16.99 5.39 -2.80
C ARG A 65 15.86 4.41 -3.07
N PRO A 66 15.50 3.56 -2.09
CA PRO A 66 14.30 2.74 -2.22
C PRO A 66 13.08 3.64 -2.33
N GLU A 67 12.12 3.24 -3.16
CA GLU A 67 10.80 3.85 -3.19
C GLU A 67 10.12 3.65 -1.82
N PRO A 68 9.50 4.69 -1.25
CA PRO A 68 8.69 4.53 -0.05
C PRO A 68 7.53 3.58 -0.32
N LEU A 69 7.20 2.72 0.65
CA LEU A 69 6.01 1.89 0.57
C LEU A 69 4.75 2.76 0.42
N PRO A 70 3.73 2.30 -0.34
CA PRO A 70 2.45 3.00 -0.40
C PRO A 70 1.87 3.29 0.98
N ASP A 71 1.16 4.41 1.11
CA ASP A 71 0.50 4.78 2.37
C ASP A 71 -0.82 4.04 2.55
N TYR A 72 -0.73 2.73 2.78
CA TYR A 72 -1.90 1.87 2.99
C TYR A 72 -2.78 2.31 4.18
N LEU A 73 -2.26 3.07 5.15
CA LEU A 73 -3.02 3.45 6.34
C LEU A 73 -3.82 4.73 6.15
N ASN A 74 -3.42 5.59 5.20
CA ASN A 74 -4.04 6.90 4.99
C ASN A 74 -4.51 7.15 3.54
N ASP A 75 -4.14 6.30 2.58
CA ASP A 75 -4.52 6.43 1.16
C ASP A 75 -5.47 5.30 0.75
N LEU A 76 -6.71 5.66 0.42
CA LEU A 76 -7.72 4.73 -0.05
C LEU A 76 -7.37 4.12 -1.41
N ASN A 77 -6.64 4.84 -2.28
CA ASN A 77 -6.21 4.29 -3.56
C ASN A 77 -5.15 3.21 -3.36
N ALA A 78 -4.23 3.41 -2.40
CA ALA A 78 -3.23 2.39 -2.04
C ALA A 78 -3.91 1.12 -1.51
N MET A 79 -4.94 1.26 -0.67
CA MET A 79 -5.71 0.10 -0.20
C MET A 79 -6.52 -0.56 -1.32
N HIS A 80 -7.11 0.22 -2.24
CA HIS A 80 -7.83 -0.36 -3.37
C HIS A 80 -6.92 -1.25 -4.22
N ALA A 81 -5.71 -0.78 -4.54
CA ALA A 81 -4.71 -1.58 -5.25
C ALA A 81 -4.28 -2.84 -4.47
N ALA A 82 -4.21 -2.76 -3.14
CA ALA A 82 -3.95 -3.93 -2.30
C ALA A 82 -5.11 -4.94 -2.33
N GLU A 83 -6.35 -4.47 -2.19
CA GLU A 83 -7.57 -5.29 -2.21
C GLU A 83 -7.70 -6.07 -3.54
N GLU A 84 -7.30 -5.49 -4.67
CA GLU A 84 -7.28 -6.15 -5.98
C GLU A 84 -6.35 -7.38 -6.05
N THR A 85 -5.39 -7.51 -5.12
CA THR A 85 -4.51 -8.69 -5.05
C THR A 85 -5.14 -9.91 -4.38
N LEU A 86 -6.31 -9.75 -3.75
CA LEU A 86 -7.02 -10.85 -3.11
C LEU A 86 -7.65 -11.77 -4.17
N SER A 87 -7.61 -13.08 -3.92
CA SER A 87 -8.41 -14.03 -4.70
C SER A 87 -9.90 -13.90 -4.33
N ASP A 88 -10.80 -14.35 -5.20
CA ASP A 88 -12.26 -14.33 -4.94
C ASP A 88 -12.62 -14.95 -3.57
N ALA A 89 -11.98 -16.07 -3.22
CA ALA A 89 -12.20 -16.73 -1.93
C ALA A 89 -11.77 -15.86 -0.74
N ARG A 90 -10.67 -15.11 -0.86
CA ARG A 90 -10.20 -14.18 0.18
C ARG A 90 -11.00 -12.89 0.21
N ALA A 91 -11.51 -12.42 -0.93
CA ALA A 91 -12.36 -11.24 -1.01
C ALA A 91 -13.64 -11.42 -0.18
N GLN A 92 -14.22 -12.62 -0.15
CA GLN A 92 -15.37 -12.92 0.71
C GLN A 92 -15.01 -12.80 2.21
N ILE A 93 -13.87 -13.39 2.61
CA ILE A 93 -13.37 -13.31 3.99
C ILE A 93 -13.05 -11.85 4.37
N TYR A 94 -12.53 -11.07 3.43
CA TYR A 94 -12.23 -9.65 3.64
C TYR A 94 -13.47 -8.83 4.01
N ILE A 95 -14.60 -9.05 3.35
CA ILE A 95 -15.85 -8.35 3.67
C ILE A 95 -16.27 -8.64 5.12
N GLU A 96 -16.14 -9.89 5.56
CA GLU A 96 -16.44 -10.29 6.94
C GLU A 96 -15.50 -9.61 7.94
N GLN A 97 -14.18 -9.63 7.68
CA GLN A 97 -13.20 -8.95 8.52
C GLN A 97 -13.43 -7.43 8.57
N LEU A 98 -13.81 -6.81 7.46
CA LEU A 98 -14.08 -5.38 7.39
C LEU A 98 -15.34 -5.02 8.18
N ALA A 99 -16.38 -5.85 8.14
CA ALA A 99 -17.58 -5.68 8.96
C ALA A 99 -17.23 -5.72 10.45
N ASP A 100 -16.37 -6.64 10.87
CA ASP A 100 -15.91 -6.75 12.25
C ASP A 100 -15.09 -5.52 12.69
N VAL A 101 -14.11 -5.11 11.88
CA VAL A 101 -13.23 -3.96 12.17
C VAL A 101 -14.02 -2.65 12.22
N THR A 102 -14.98 -2.47 11.31
CA THR A 102 -15.86 -1.28 11.32
C THR A 102 -16.93 -1.34 12.41
N LYS A 103 -17.02 -2.46 13.15
CA LYS A 103 -18.08 -2.74 14.13
C LYS A 103 -19.45 -2.53 13.50
N ALA A 104 -19.59 -2.91 12.23
CA ALA A 104 -20.86 -2.87 11.53
C ALA A 104 -21.84 -3.73 12.34
N LYS A 105 -22.80 -3.08 12.99
CA LYS A 105 -23.86 -3.81 13.68
C LYS A 105 -24.71 -4.47 12.61
N PHE A 106 -24.72 -5.80 12.61
CA PHE A 106 -25.82 -6.56 12.01
C PHE A 106 -27.07 -6.23 12.83
N ASP A 107 -27.68 -5.07 12.58
CA ASP A 107 -28.93 -4.70 13.21
C ASP A 107 -30.03 -5.47 12.48
N THR A 108 -30.07 -6.78 12.71
CA THR A 108 -31.04 -7.71 12.11
C THR A 108 -32.43 -7.54 12.68
N PHE A 109 -32.69 -6.50 13.49
CA PHE A 109 -33.93 -6.44 14.25
C PHE A 109 -34.90 -5.30 13.95
N ASN A 110 -34.56 -4.20 13.25
CA ASN A 110 -35.58 -3.20 12.86
C ASN A 110 -35.17 -2.11 11.83
N GLY A 111 -34.04 -2.26 11.11
CA GLY A 111 -33.61 -1.29 10.09
C GLY A 111 -33.73 -1.81 8.66
N PRO A 112 -33.91 -0.95 7.63
CA PRO A 112 -33.85 -1.41 6.25
C PRO A 112 -32.47 -2.04 5.97
N PRO A 113 -32.36 -3.04 5.07
CA PRO A 113 -31.17 -3.87 4.82
C PRO A 113 -29.88 -3.13 4.40
N ASN A 114 -29.89 -1.79 4.37
CA ASN A 114 -28.83 -0.94 3.80
C ASN A 114 -27.86 -0.34 4.83
N VAL A 115 -28.00 -0.60 6.13
CA VAL A 115 -27.12 0.01 7.16
C VAL A 115 -25.71 -0.62 7.16
N ILE A 116 -25.61 -1.92 6.87
CA ILE A 116 -24.32 -2.63 6.74
C ILE A 116 -23.47 -2.01 5.63
N HIS A 117 -24.10 -1.60 4.52
CA HIS A 117 -23.42 -0.95 3.41
C HIS A 117 -22.76 0.38 3.79
N TRP A 118 -23.38 1.18 4.66
CA TRP A 118 -22.88 2.52 4.96
C TRP A 118 -21.56 2.50 5.74
N CYS A 119 -21.46 1.66 6.77
CA CYS A 119 -20.23 1.55 7.57
C CYS A 119 -19.06 0.97 6.78
N LEU A 120 -19.33 0.00 5.89
CA LEU A 120 -18.30 -0.57 5.00
C LEU A 120 -17.85 0.43 3.94
N TYR A 121 -18.80 1.18 3.35
CA TYR A 121 -18.51 2.21 2.35
C TYR A 121 -17.62 3.32 2.91
N HIS A 122 -17.87 3.73 4.16
CA HIS A 122 -17.10 4.75 4.86
C HIS A 122 -15.89 4.22 5.64
N ALA A 123 -15.52 2.95 5.47
CA ALA A 123 -14.32 2.40 6.09
C ALA A 123 -13.07 3.19 5.67
N THR A 124 -12.33 3.68 6.67
CA THR A 124 -11.07 4.39 6.47
C THR A 124 -9.99 3.46 5.90
N ALA A 125 -8.94 4.03 5.30
CA ALA A 125 -7.80 3.26 4.81
C ALA A 125 -7.19 2.38 5.91
N GLY A 126 -7.03 2.91 7.13
CA GLY A 126 -6.55 2.12 8.29
C GLY A 126 -7.47 0.94 8.67
N GLN A 127 -8.78 1.11 8.63
CA GLN A 127 -9.72 0.00 8.89
C GLN A 127 -9.66 -1.08 7.80
N ARG A 128 -9.52 -0.66 6.54
CA ARG A 128 -9.32 -1.56 5.39
C ARG A 128 -7.99 -2.32 5.51
N ALA A 129 -6.92 -1.62 5.89
CA ALA A 129 -5.60 -2.21 6.13
C ALA A 129 -5.64 -3.29 7.22
N GLU A 130 -6.30 -3.01 8.35
CA GLU A 130 -6.49 -3.99 9.42
C GLU A 130 -7.29 -5.21 8.94
N ALA A 131 -8.42 -4.98 8.28
CA ALA A 131 -9.24 -6.07 7.73
C ALA A 131 -8.46 -6.91 6.72
N PHE A 132 -7.70 -6.28 5.83
CA PHE A 132 -6.84 -6.94 4.84
C PHE A 132 -5.80 -7.83 5.54
N LEU A 133 -5.10 -7.30 6.55
CA LEU A 133 -4.11 -8.04 7.32
C LEU A 133 -4.71 -9.24 8.05
N ARG A 134 -5.92 -9.10 8.61
CA ARG A 134 -6.67 -10.23 9.19
C ARG A 134 -6.97 -11.28 8.12
N THR A 135 -7.44 -10.87 6.94
CA THR A 135 -7.73 -11.77 5.81
C THR A 135 -6.52 -12.56 5.33
N VAL A 136 -5.34 -11.94 5.27
CA VAL A 136 -4.10 -12.63 4.85
C VAL A 136 -3.39 -13.34 6.00
N GLY A 137 -3.95 -13.31 7.22
CA GLY A 137 -3.41 -13.99 8.40
C GLY A 137 -2.12 -13.36 8.96
N ARG A 138 -1.92 -12.05 8.75
CA ARG A 138 -0.74 -11.28 9.16
C ARG A 138 -1.04 -10.22 10.22
N TRP A 139 -2.24 -10.24 10.80
CA TRP A 139 -2.61 -9.34 11.88
C TRP A 139 -2.19 -9.90 13.24
N GLU A 140 -1.35 -9.15 13.95
CA GLU A 140 -1.03 -9.43 15.35
C GLU A 140 -1.90 -8.57 16.27
N GLU A 141 -2.80 -9.21 17.03
CA GLU A 141 -3.54 -8.56 18.10
C GLU A 141 -2.57 -7.90 19.08
N GLY A 142 -2.86 -6.67 19.50
CA GLY A 142 -2.06 -5.99 20.50
C GLY A 142 -2.00 -6.82 21.78
N LYS A 143 -0.79 -7.24 22.17
CA LYS A 143 -0.54 -7.69 23.53
C LYS A 143 -0.78 -6.57 24.54
#